data_AF-A0A1T4W796-F1
#
_entry.id   AF-A0A1T4W796-F1
#
_cell.length_a   1.000
_cell.length_b   1.000
_cell.length_c   1.000
_cell.angle_alpha   90.00
_cell.angle_beta   90.00
_cell.angle_gamma   90.00
#
_symmetry.space_group_name_H-M   'P 1'
#
loop_
_entity.id
_entity.type
_entity.pdbx_description
1 polymer ?
#
loop_
_entity_poly.entity_id
_entity_poly.type
_entity_poly.pdbx_seq_one_letter_code
_entity_poly.pdbx_strand_id
1 'polypeptide(L)'
;MLGKEGSAARKVLEIALQNQITPLVGEALFNEYWDVLSREDLMCHCPLDTNERLEFLSAFLACCEWCRIYFGWRPNLKDEGDNHLIELALAGRAKYIISNNIRDLKSGDLIFDDLQIVTPQTFIQEALWA
;
A
#
# COMPACT_ATOMS: atom_id res chain seq x y z
N MET A 1 15.44 -7.27 2.79
CA MET A 1 14.26 -6.50 2.33
C MET A 1 13.11 -7.46 2.11
N LEU A 2 11.89 -7.09 2.50
CA LEU A 2 10.70 -7.95 2.41
C LEU A 2 10.32 -8.31 0.96
N GLY A 3 9.67 -9.46 0.80
CA GLY A 3 9.18 -9.96 -0.49
C GLY A 3 10.23 -10.68 -1.35
N LYS A 4 9.73 -11.42 -2.35
CA LYS A 4 10.56 -12.19 -3.29
C LYS A 4 11.51 -11.25 -4.06
N GLU A 5 12.78 -11.62 -4.13
CA GLU A 5 13.79 -10.90 -4.89
C GLU A 5 13.39 -10.80 -6.38
N GLY A 6 13.57 -9.61 -6.96
CA GLY A 6 13.17 -9.30 -8.34
C GLY A 6 11.67 -9.18 -8.58
N SER A 7 10.82 -9.30 -7.56
CA SER A 7 9.38 -9.07 -7.72
C SER A 7 9.05 -7.59 -7.92
N ALA A 8 8.03 -7.29 -8.73
CA ALA A 8 7.59 -5.92 -8.95
C ALA A 8 7.12 -5.23 -7.66
N ALA A 9 6.48 -5.95 -6.74
CA ALA A 9 6.10 -5.41 -5.43
C ALA A 9 7.31 -4.95 -4.61
N ARG A 10 8.37 -5.76 -4.57
CA ARG A 10 9.63 -5.35 -3.94
C ARG A 10 10.25 -4.14 -4.64
N LYS A 11 10.16 -4.08 -5.98
CA LYS A 11 10.66 -2.92 -6.72
C LYS A 11 9.92 -1.63 -6.38
N VAL A 12 8.60 -1.70 -6.18
CA VAL A 12 7.79 -0.55 -5.72
C VAL A 12 8.26 -0.06 -4.34
N LEU A 13 8.58 -0.97 -3.43
CA LEU A 13 9.15 -0.60 -2.13
C LEU A 13 10.54 0.04 -2.26
N GLU A 14 11.40 -0.47 -3.16
CA GLU A 14 12.72 0.11 -3.42
C GLU A 14 12.64 1.56 -3.91
N ILE A 15 11.77 1.85 -4.88
CA ILE A 15 11.61 3.21 -5.41
C ILE A 15 10.97 4.16 -4.37
N ALA A 16 10.10 3.64 -3.50
CA ALA A 16 9.54 4.41 -2.39
C ALA A 16 10.63 4.80 -1.37
N LEU A 17 11.48 3.85 -0.98
CA LEU A 17 12.62 4.12 -0.09
C LEU A 17 13.67 5.05 -0.72
N GLN A 18 13.71 5.13 -2.05
CA GLN A 18 14.54 6.07 -2.80
C GLN A 18 13.85 7.43 -3.01
N ASN A 19 12.66 7.66 -2.44
CA ASN A 19 11.85 8.87 -2.57
C ASN A 19 11.50 9.24 -4.03
N GLN A 20 11.43 8.26 -4.93
CA GLN A 20 10.99 8.47 -6.32
C GLN A 20 9.46 8.54 -6.42
N ILE A 21 8.78 7.96 -5.44
CA ILE A 21 7.33 8.06 -5.23
C ILE A 21 7.07 8.40 -3.77
N THR A 22 5.91 8.99 -3.49
CA THR A 22 5.44 9.30 -2.13
C THR A 22 4.27 8.38 -1.80
N PRO A 23 4.47 7.31 -1.01
CA PRO A 23 3.37 6.51 -0.51
C PRO A 23 2.54 7.31 0.50
N LEU A 24 1.25 7.00 0.57
CA LEU A 24 0.37 7.56 1.60
C LEU A 24 0.15 6.52 2.69
N VAL A 25 0.07 6.97 3.93
CA VAL A 25 -0.30 6.12 5.06
C VAL A 25 -1.35 6.79 5.94
N GLY A 26 -2.33 6.01 6.37
CA GLY A 26 -3.31 6.39 7.38
C GLY A 26 -3.24 5.45 8.58
N GLU A 27 -3.99 5.75 9.63
CA GLU A 27 -3.98 4.98 10.88
C GLU A 27 -4.35 3.51 10.68
N ALA A 28 -5.44 3.23 9.95
CA ALA A 28 -5.88 1.86 9.67
C ALA A 28 -4.80 1.06 8.93
N LEU A 29 -4.26 1.61 7.84
CA LEU A 29 -3.22 0.95 7.04
C LEU A 29 -1.91 0.74 7.83
N PHE A 30 -1.54 1.70 8.69
CA PHE A 30 -0.42 1.53 9.61
C PHE A 30 -0.65 0.35 10.56
N ASN A 31 -1.84 0.25 11.17
CA ASN A 31 -2.18 -0.83 12.08
C ASN A 31 -2.18 -2.20 11.38
N GLU A 32 -2.63 -2.27 10.12
CA GLU A 32 -2.55 -3.48 9.31
C GLU A 32 -1.10 -3.91 9.05
N TYR A 33 -0.22 -2.97 8.69
CA TYR A 33 1.20 -3.27 8.51
C TYR A 33 1.86 -3.72 9.81
N TRP A 34 1.53 -3.07 10.92
CA TRP A 34 2.03 -3.45 12.23
C TRP A 34 1.57 -4.86 12.64
N ASP A 35 0.28 -5.17 12.51
CA ASP A 35 -0.29 -6.48 12.82
C ASP A 35 0.40 -7.58 12.00
N VAL A 36 0.52 -7.38 10.69
CA VAL A 36 1.17 -8.36 9.80
C VAL A 36 2.65 -8.55 10.14
N LEU A 37 3.42 -7.48 10.34
CA LEU A 37 4.86 -7.57 10.55
C LEU A 37 5.26 -8.03 11.96
N SER A 38 4.38 -7.85 12.95
CA SER A 38 4.59 -8.31 14.32
C SER A 38 4.20 -9.78 14.55
N ARG A 39 3.43 -10.38 13.64
CA ARG A 39 2.95 -11.77 13.73
C ARG A 39 3.98 -12.80 13.30
N GLU A 40 4.49 -13.58 14.26
CA GLU A 40 5.49 -14.62 14.01
C GLU A 40 4.98 -15.77 13.13
N ASP A 41 3.71 -16.16 13.26
CA ASP A 41 3.09 -17.25 12.49
C ASP A 41 3.07 -16.93 10.98
N LEU A 42 2.74 -15.69 10.62
CA LEU A 42 2.74 -15.22 9.24
C LEU A 42 4.15 -15.00 8.69
N MET A 43 5.10 -14.64 9.57
CA MET A 43 6.47 -14.29 9.21
C MET A 43 7.46 -15.44 9.36
N CYS A 44 6.99 -16.67 9.59
CA CYS A 44 7.84 -17.84 9.84
C CYS A 44 8.82 -18.18 8.69
N HIS A 45 8.52 -17.75 7.46
CA HIS A 45 9.38 -17.90 6.28
C HIS A 45 10.09 -16.61 5.86
N CYS A 46 9.92 -15.53 6.63
CA CYS A 46 10.58 -14.27 6.37
C CYS A 46 12.05 -14.39 6.82
N PRO A 47 13.02 -13.99 5.98
CA PRO A 47 14.43 -14.02 6.37
C PRO A 47 14.79 -12.96 7.41
N LEU A 48 13.89 -12.00 7.67
CA LEU A 48 14.08 -10.93 8.64
C LEU A 48 13.49 -11.30 10.00
N ASP A 49 14.23 -11.04 11.06
CA ASP A 49 13.72 -11.15 12.43
C ASP A 49 12.70 -10.04 12.76
N THR A 50 12.06 -10.12 13.92
CA THR A 50 11.02 -9.16 14.32
C THR A 50 11.56 -7.73 14.40
N ASN A 51 12.77 -7.51 14.89
CA ASN A 51 13.35 -6.17 14.99
C ASN A 51 13.68 -5.62 13.60
N GLU A 52 14.26 -6.42 12.72
CA GLU A 52 14.58 -6.04 11.34
C GLU A 52 13.31 -5.70 10.54
N ARG A 53 12.20 -6.43 10.77
CA ARG A 53 10.90 -6.12 10.14
C ARG A 53 10.34 -4.79 10.62
N LEU A 54 10.44 -4.49 11.92
CA LEU A 54 9.97 -3.22 12.47
C LEU A 54 10.87 -2.04 12.07
N GLU A 55 12.18 -2.25 11.96
CA GLU A 55 13.10 -1.27 11.41
C GLU A 55 12.78 -0.98 9.94
N PHE A 56 12.49 -2.02 9.15
CA PHE A 56 12.02 -1.86 7.78
C PHE A 56 10.72 -1.05 7.70
N LEU A 57 9.74 -1.36 8.54
CA LEU A 57 8.48 -0.60 8.61
C LEU A 57 8.75 0.86 8.94
N SER A 58 9.59 1.14 9.94
CA SER A 58 9.97 2.50 10.33
C SER A 58 10.62 3.27 9.16
N ALA A 59 11.56 2.64 8.46
CA ALA A 59 12.22 3.23 7.29
C ALA A 59 11.23 3.51 6.15
N PHE A 60 10.29 2.61 5.89
CA PHE A 60 9.24 2.81 4.90
C PHE A 60 8.30 3.95 5.29
N LEU A 61 7.86 4.01 6.54
CA LEU A 61 7.00 5.07 7.07
C LEU A 61 7.67 6.45 7.01
N ALA A 62 9.00 6.51 7.15
CA ALA A 62 9.74 7.77 7.00
C ALA A 62 9.67 8.36 5.58
N CYS A 63 9.38 7.54 4.56
CA CYS A 63 9.16 7.98 3.18
C CYS A 63 7.68 8.27 2.86
N CYS A 64 6.75 7.97 3.79
CA CYS A 64 5.32 8.11 3.57
C CYS A 64 4.80 9.49 3.98
N GLU A 65 3.77 9.96 3.29
CA GLU A 65 2.95 11.08 3.75
C GLU A 65 1.79 10.57 4.61
N TRP A 66 1.66 11.12 5.82
CA TRP A 66 0.56 10.80 6.73
C TRP A 66 -0.71 11.56 6.32
N CYS A 67 -1.74 10.84 5.93
CA CYS A 67 -3.03 11.41 5.55
C CYS A 67 -4.10 11.06 6.58
N ARG A 68 -4.79 12.10 7.07
CA ARG A 68 -5.97 11.95 7.92
C ARG A 68 -7.21 11.80 7.04
N ILE A 69 -7.99 10.76 7.28
CA ILE A 69 -9.28 10.54 6.65
C ILE A 69 -10.32 11.26 7.51
N TYR A 70 -10.89 12.36 6.98
CA TYR A 70 -11.81 13.22 7.73
C TYR A 70 -13.28 12.82 7.55
N PHE A 71 -13.60 12.09 6.49
CA PHE A 71 -14.97 11.69 6.15
C PHE A 71 -14.96 10.23 5.68
N GLY A 72 -15.84 9.41 6.26
CA GLY A 72 -16.00 8.01 5.87
C GLY A 72 -16.92 7.91 4.65
N TRP A 73 -16.34 7.98 3.46
CA TRP A 73 -17.05 7.69 2.22
C TRP A 73 -17.10 6.18 2.10
N ARG A 74 -18.29 5.57 2.08
CA ARG A 74 -18.40 4.11 1.90
C ARG A 74 -18.48 3.78 0.40
N PRO A 75 -17.38 3.43 -0.28
CA PRO A 75 -17.43 2.97 -1.66
C PRO A 75 -18.09 1.60 -1.80
N ASN A 76 -18.41 0.95 -0.67
CA ASN A 76 -19.05 -0.36 -0.58
C ASN A 76 -18.28 -1.43 -1.37
N LEU A 77 -16.96 -1.48 -1.16
CA LEU A 77 -16.16 -2.59 -1.67
C LEU A 77 -16.69 -3.91 -1.11
N LYS A 78 -16.47 -4.98 -1.87
CA LYS A 78 -16.83 -6.34 -1.47
C LYS A 78 -16.18 -6.76 -0.14
N ASP A 79 -14.94 -6.34 0.10
CA ASP A 79 -14.32 -6.43 1.42
C ASP A 79 -14.51 -5.10 2.14
N GLU A 80 -15.32 -5.11 3.21
CA GLU A 80 -15.58 -3.89 3.98
C GLU A 80 -14.32 -3.34 4.64
N GLY A 81 -13.35 -4.20 4.95
CA GLY A 81 -12.06 -3.81 5.52
C GLY A 81 -11.25 -2.95 4.56
N ASP A 82 -11.32 -3.23 3.26
CA ASP A 82 -10.52 -2.53 2.23
C ASP A 82 -11.06 -1.13 1.89
N ASN A 83 -12.27 -0.76 2.35
CA ASN A 83 -12.86 0.56 2.05
C ASN A 83 -11.93 1.72 2.44
N HIS A 84 -11.21 1.57 3.56
CA HIS A 84 -10.31 2.59 4.08
C HIS A 84 -9.15 2.92 3.11
N LEU A 85 -8.77 1.98 2.23
CA LEU A 85 -7.73 2.20 1.22
C LEU A 85 -8.17 3.21 0.15
N ILE A 86 -9.43 3.11 -0.27
CA ILE A 86 -10.04 4.06 -1.20
C ILE A 86 -10.17 5.43 -0.52
N GLU A 87 -10.69 5.46 0.70
CA GLU A 87 -10.82 6.70 1.47
C GLU A 87 -9.47 7.41 1.66
N LEU A 88 -8.42 6.66 1.98
CA LEU A 88 -7.05 7.16 2.11
C LEU A 88 -6.54 7.75 0.79
N ALA A 89 -6.72 7.00 -0.31
CA ALA A 89 -6.30 7.44 -1.63
C ALA A 89 -6.99 8.75 -2.04
N LEU A 90 -8.28 8.90 -1.77
CA LEU A 90 -9.01 10.14 -2.06
C LEU A 90 -8.58 11.28 -1.14
N ALA A 91 -8.44 11.03 0.16
CA ALA A 91 -8.06 12.05 1.14
C ALA A 91 -6.68 12.64 0.84
N GLY A 92 -5.71 11.80 0.45
CA GLY A 92 -4.38 12.24 0.06
C GLY A 92 -4.19 12.49 -1.44
N ARG A 93 -5.26 12.49 -2.24
CA ARG A 93 -5.22 12.72 -3.70
C ARG A 93 -4.20 11.84 -4.43
N ALA A 94 -4.15 10.56 -4.04
CA ALA A 94 -3.31 9.58 -4.71
C ALA A 94 -3.72 9.46 -6.18
N LYS A 95 -2.71 9.36 -7.05
CA LYS A 95 -2.91 9.00 -8.46
C LYS A 95 -3.10 7.50 -8.65
N TYR A 96 -2.51 6.70 -7.75
CA TYR A 96 -2.45 5.25 -7.87
C TYR A 96 -2.74 4.55 -6.56
N ILE A 97 -3.54 3.48 -6.61
CA ILE A 97 -3.49 2.38 -5.65
C ILE A 97 -2.77 1.21 -6.33
N ILE A 98 -1.68 0.76 -5.71
CA ILE A 98 -0.86 -0.33 -6.24
C ILE A 98 -1.18 -1.60 -5.45
N SER A 99 -1.88 -2.55 -6.07
CA SER A 99 -2.29 -3.81 -5.42
C SER A 99 -2.35 -4.96 -6.41
N ASN A 100 -2.03 -6.18 -5.95
CA ASN A 100 -2.29 -7.39 -6.72
C ASN A 100 -3.78 -7.77 -6.71
N ASN A 101 -4.56 -7.29 -5.73
CA ASN A 101 -5.98 -7.60 -5.60
C ASN A 101 -6.88 -6.51 -6.24
N ILE A 102 -6.66 -6.24 -7.53
CA ILE A 102 -7.40 -5.19 -8.26
C ILE A 102 -8.91 -5.46 -8.26
N ARG A 103 -9.31 -6.72 -8.37
CA ARG A 103 -10.72 -7.10 -8.53
C ARG A 103 -11.57 -6.64 -7.35
N ASP A 104 -11.08 -6.85 -6.13
CA ASP A 104 -11.84 -6.51 -4.93
C ASP A 104 -11.87 -4.98 -4.73
N LEU A 105 -10.80 -4.26 -5.09
CA LEU A 105 -10.74 -2.80 -5.02
C LEU A 105 -11.54 -2.07 -6.12
N LYS A 106 -11.83 -2.74 -7.25
CA LYS A 106 -12.71 -2.22 -8.31
C LYS A 106 -14.17 -2.64 -8.18
N SER A 107 -14.53 -3.35 -7.12
CA SER A 107 -15.87 -3.93 -6.95
C SER A 107 -16.93 -2.94 -6.42
N GLY A 108 -16.51 -1.77 -5.94
CA GLY A 108 -17.39 -0.76 -5.37
C GLY A 108 -18.17 0.05 -6.40
N ASP A 109 -19.14 0.81 -5.90
CA ASP A 109 -20.09 1.57 -6.73
C ASP A 109 -19.56 2.92 -7.21
N LEU A 110 -18.42 3.37 -6.68
CA LEU A 110 -17.84 4.69 -6.96
C LEU A 110 -16.74 4.61 -8.03
N ILE A 111 -16.91 5.41 -9.09
CA ILE A 111 -15.91 5.63 -10.13
C ILE A 111 -15.14 6.91 -9.80
N PHE A 112 -13.80 6.83 -9.83
CA PHE A 112 -12.91 7.95 -9.55
C PHE A 112 -12.01 8.19 -10.75
N ASP A 113 -12.27 9.24 -11.51
CA ASP A 113 -11.55 9.50 -12.77
C ASP A 113 -10.05 9.74 -12.57
N ASP A 114 -9.66 10.32 -11.43
CA ASP A 114 -8.29 10.69 -11.10
C ASP A 114 -7.50 9.59 -10.36
N LEU A 115 -8.12 8.45 -10.02
CA LEU A 115 -7.52 7.38 -9.23
C LEU A 115 -7.40 6.07 -10.04
N GLN A 116 -6.18 5.63 -10.28
CA GLN A 116 -5.92 4.39 -11.00
C GLN A 116 -5.55 3.25 -10.06
N ILE A 117 -6.23 2.11 -10.20
CA ILE A 117 -5.91 0.89 -9.45
C ILE A 117 -5.15 -0.06 -10.38
N VAL A 118 -3.87 -0.28 -10.08
CA VAL A 118 -2.91 -0.99 -10.93
C VAL A 118 -2.15 -2.07 -10.16
N THR A 119 -1.61 -3.06 -10.87
CA THR A 119 -0.70 -4.04 -10.25
C THR A 119 0.68 -3.41 -10.06
N PRO A 120 1.52 -3.92 -9.14
CA PRO A 120 2.92 -3.52 -9.07
C PRO A 120 3.65 -3.68 -10.42
N GLN A 121 3.34 -4.74 -11.17
CA GLN A 121 3.96 -4.99 -12.47
C GLN A 121 3.61 -3.87 -13.47
N THR A 122 2.32 -3.54 -13.57
CA THR A 122 1.82 -2.46 -14.42
C THR A 122 2.42 -1.12 -14.00
N PHE A 123 2.44 -0.81 -12.71
CA PHE A 123 3.00 0.45 -12.21
C PHE A 123 4.47 0.62 -12.59
N ILE A 124 5.29 -0.42 -12.41
CA ILE A 124 6.71 -0.37 -12.78
C ILE A 124 6.90 -0.24 -14.30
N GLN A 125 6.03 -0.84 -15.10
CA GLN A 125 6.12 -0.80 -16.57
C GLN A 125 5.64 0.51 -17.19
N GLU A 126 4.63 1.14 -16.60
CA GLU A 126 3.90 2.25 -17.23
C GLU A 126 4.15 3.59 -16.55
N ALA A 127 4.34 3.62 -15.22
CA ALA A 127 4.40 4.87 -14.46
C ALA A 127 5.82 5.40 -14.22
N LEU A 128 6.86 4.56 -14.31
CA LEU A 128 8.26 4.99 -14.15
C LEU A 128 8.89 5.54 -15.44
N TRP A 129 8.24 5.36 -16.59
CA TRP A 129 8.73 5.81 -17.90
C TRP A 129 7.75 6.71 -18.66
N ALA A 130 6.73 7.24 -17.99
CA ALA A 130 5.80 8.26 -18.50
C ALA A 130 6.14 9.64 -17.90
#